data_AF-A0A5N8XC06-F1
#
_entry.id   AF-A0A5N8XC06-F1
#
_cell.length_a   1.000
_cell.length_b   1.000
_cell.length_c   1.000
_cell.angle_alpha   90.00
_cell.angle_beta   90.00
_cell.angle_gamma   90.00
#
_symmetry.space_group_name_H-M   'P 1'
#
loop_
_entity.id
_entity.type
_entity.pdbx_description
1 polymer ?
#
loop_
_entity_poly.entity_id
_entity_poly.type
_entity_poly.pdbx_seq_one_letter_code
_entity_poly.pdbx_strand_id
1 'polypeptide(L)' 'MPNSLPGPTGSTPTLVTGAAAATEAGVTPATVRKWVQLGRLQAAGSQGRTHLYRLQDVFAAERATRGRGRRG' A
#
# COMPACT_ATOMS: atom_id res chain seq x y z
N MET A 1 14.64 -34.13 -19.78
CA MET A 1 14.83 -33.20 -18.64
C MET A 1 16.00 -32.29 -18.98
N PRO A 2 15.75 -31.02 -19.34
CA PRO A 2 16.57 -29.96 -18.75
C PRO A 2 15.80 -28.67 -18.43
N ASN A 3 16.15 -28.13 -17.26
CA ASN A 3 16.04 -26.75 -16.78
C ASN A 3 14.68 -26.15 -16.43
N SER A 4 14.42 -26.11 -15.12
CA SER A 4 13.59 -25.10 -14.46
C SER A 4 14.05 -23.70 -14.87
N LEU A 5 13.23 -23.00 -15.64
CA LEU A 5 13.30 -21.55 -15.69
C LEU A 5 12.91 -21.02 -14.30
N PRO A 6 13.74 -20.20 -13.62
CA PRO A 6 13.21 -19.40 -12.54
C PRO A 6 12.12 -18.51 -13.14
N GLY A 7 10.90 -18.63 -12.63
CA GLY A 7 9.85 -17.67 -12.95
C GLY A 7 10.39 -16.26 -12.69
N PRO A 8 9.83 -15.22 -13.32
CA PRO A 8 10.16 -13.86 -12.92
C PRO A 8 9.78 -13.70 -11.44
N THR A 9 10.72 -13.91 -10.52
CA THR A 9 10.64 -13.42 -9.15
C THR A 9 10.86 -11.91 -9.15
N GLY A 10 10.26 -11.23 -10.12
CA GLY A 10 9.92 -9.83 -9.99
C GLY A 10 8.66 -9.80 -9.17
N SER A 11 8.79 -9.87 -7.84
CA SER A 11 7.78 -9.26 -6.98
C SER A 11 7.96 -7.75 -7.17
N THR A 12 7.56 -7.25 -8.34
CA THR A 12 7.54 -5.82 -8.59
C THR A 12 6.54 -5.26 -7.58
N PRO A 13 6.96 -4.32 -6.73
CA PRO A 13 6.06 -3.77 -5.74
C PRO A 13 4.86 -3.18 -6.49
N THR A 14 3.66 -3.71 -6.25
CA THR A 14 2.43 -3.17 -6.83
C THR A 14 2.23 -1.76 -6.28
N LEU A 15 2.50 -0.78 -7.13
CA LEU A 15 2.36 0.63 -6.82
C LEU A 15 0.94 1.07 -7.19
N VAL A 16 0.21 1.57 -6.20
CA VAL A 16 -1.16 2.03 -6.33
C VAL A 16 -1.26 3.52 -6.00
N THR A 17 -2.15 4.24 -6.68
CA THR A 17 -2.45 5.64 -6.37
C THR A 17 -3.17 5.73 -5.03
N GLY A 18 -3.22 6.92 -4.40
CA GLY A 18 -3.93 7.09 -3.13
C GLY A 18 -5.42 6.72 -3.20
N ALA A 19 -6.07 6.93 -4.35
CA ALA A 19 -7.46 6.53 -4.57
C ALA A 19 -7.60 5.01 -4.73
N ALA A 20 -6.73 4.37 -5.53
CA ALA A 20 -6.72 2.92 -5.66
C ALA A 20 -6.40 2.24 -4.32
N ALA A 21 -5.40 2.73 -3.58
CA ALA A 21 -5.06 2.26 -2.24
C ALA A 21 -6.24 2.29 -1.27
N ALA A 22 -7.08 3.33 -1.35
CA ALA A 22 -8.29 3.43 -0.53
C ALA A 22 -9.27 2.30 -0.85
N THR A 23 -9.56 2.08 -2.14
CA THR A 23 -10.42 0.99 -2.61
C THR A 23 -9.88 -0.39 -2.23
N GLU A 24 -8.59 -0.64 -2.48
CA GLU A 24 -7.93 -1.93 -2.20
C GLU A 24 -7.91 -2.27 -0.71
N ALA A 25 -7.69 -1.28 0.16
CA ALA A 25 -7.74 -1.47 1.60
C ALA A 25 -9.15 -1.39 2.19
N GLY A 26 -10.17 -1.10 1.37
CA GLY A 26 -11.55 -0.91 1.82
C GLY A 26 -11.69 0.26 2.80
N VAL A 27 -10.84 1.28 2.68
CA VAL A 27 -10.87 2.48 3.53
C VAL A 27 -11.27 3.71 2.71
N THR A 28 -11.68 4.77 3.38
CA THR A 28 -11.94 6.04 2.68
C THR A 28 -10.63 6.72 2.26
N PRO A 29 -10.61 7.52 1.17
CA PRO A 29 -9.45 8.33 0.79
C PRO A 29 -9.01 9.29 1.91
N ALA A 30 -9.94 9.73 2.76
CA ALA A 30 -9.64 10.56 3.93
C ALA A 30 -8.77 9.81 4.95
N THR A 31 -9.02 8.52 5.16
CA THR A 31 -8.20 7.66 6.02
C THR A 31 -6.78 7.51 5.45
N VAL A 32 -6.65 7.28 4.14
CA VAL A 32 -5.34 7.19 3.48
C VAL A 32 -4.54 8.49 3.65
N ARG A 33 -5.18 9.66 3.43
CA ARG A 33 -4.56 10.97 3.67
C ARG A 33 -4.10 11.13 5.12
N LYS A 34 -4.94 10.71 6.08
CA LYS A 34 -4.60 10.73 7.50
C LYS A 34 -3.40 9.83 7.83
N TRP A 35 -3.28 8.67 7.17
CA TRP A 35 -2.10 7.81 7.34
C TRP A 35 -0.83 8.45 6.80
N VAL A 36 -0.89 9.11 5.63
CA VAL A 36 0.25 9.83 5.08
C VAL A 36 0.65 11.00 5.99
N GLN A 37 -0.31 11.78 6.49
CA GLN A 37 -0.05 12.87 7.43
C GLN A 37 0.56 12.39 8.76
N LEU A 38 0.12 11.24 9.26
CA LEU A 38 0.66 10.62 10.47
C LEU A 38 1.99 9.88 10.22
N GLY A 39 2.51 9.85 8.98
CA GLY A 39 3.71 9.11 8.61
C GLY A 39 3.56 7.58 8.67
N ARG A 40 2.32 7.07 8.73
CA ARG A 40 2.01 5.62 8.78
C ARG A 40 2.02 4.97 7.40
N LEU A 41 1.87 5.77 6.35
CA LEU A 41 1.95 5.34 4.97
C LEU A 41 2.99 6.18 4.24
N GLN A 42 3.99 5.52 3.65
CA GLN A 42 5.02 6.18 2.86
C GLN A 42 4.70 6.03 1.36
N ALA A 43 4.86 7.12 0.62
CA ALA A 43 4.84 7.06 -0.84
C ALA A 43 6.09 6.31 -1.29
N ALA A 44 5.89 5.20 -1.98
CA ALA A 44 6.97 4.39 -2.52
C ALA A 44 7.54 4.96 -3.82
N GLY A 45 6.83 5.92 -4.40
CA GLY A 45 7.26 6.69 -5.55
C GLY A 45 6.22 7.72 -5.94
N SER A 46 6.46 8.37 -7.06
CA SER A 46 5.52 9.29 -7.68
C SER A 46 5.54 9.07 -9.18
N GLN A 47 4.37 8.88 -9.78
CA GLN A 47 4.21 8.85 -11.23
C GLN A 47 3.78 10.25 -11.67
N GLY A 48 4.76 11.07 -12.05
CA GLY A 48 4.55 12.48 -12.36
C GLY A 48 4.06 13.28 -11.15
N ARG A 49 2.80 13.74 -11.19
CA ARG A 49 2.17 14.53 -10.11
C ARG A 49 1.41 13.68 -9.09
N THR A 50 1.31 12.37 -9.31
CA THR A 50 0.53 11.46 -8.46
C THR A 50 1.46 10.64 -7.59
N HIS A 51 1.27 10.69 -6.28
CA HIS A 51 1.98 9.83 -5.35
C HIS A 51 1.50 8.39 -5.48
N LEU A 52 2.47 7.48 -5.59
CA LEU A 52 2.27 6.05 -5.64
C LEU A 52 2.66 5.44 -4.29
N TYR A 53 1.79 4.59 -3.79
CA TYR A 53 1.91 3.89 -2.53
C TYR A 53 2.10 2.41 -2.81
N ARG A 54 3.00 1.77 -2.07
CA ARG A 54 3.12 0.31 -2.12
C ARG A 54 1.88 -0.30 -1.47
N LEU A 55 1.26 -1.24 -2.19
CA LEU A 55 0.09 -1.96 -1.69
C LEU A 55 0.40 -2.65 -0.33
N GLN A 56 1.58 -3.24 -0.19
CA GLN A 56 2.06 -3.80 1.09
C GLN A 56 2.04 -2.80 2.27
N ASP A 57 2.41 -1.54 2.04
CA ASP A 57 2.48 -0.52 3.09
C ASP A 57 1.07 -0.02 3.43
N VAL A 58 0.18 0.01 2.44
CA VAL A 58 -1.26 0.31 2.64
C VAL A 58 -1.89 -0.77 3.53
N PHE A 59 -1.64 -2.05 3.27
CA PHE A 59 -2.12 -3.15 4.13
C PHE A 59 -1.52 -3.11 5.54
N ALA A 60 -0.23 -2.78 5.67
CA ALA A 60 0.40 -2.59 6.97
C ALA A 60 -0.25 -1.44 7.75
N ALA A 61 -0.53 -0.32 7.09
CA ALA A 61 -1.22 0.82 7.67
C ALA A 61 -2.67 0.50 8.08
N GLU A 62 -3.41 -0.27 7.26
CA GLU A 62 -4.76 -0.78 7.58
C GLU A 62 -4.74 -1.63 8.84
N ARG A 63 -3.89 -2.66 8.88
CA ARG A 63 -3.73 -3.53 10.05
C ARG A 63 -3.35 -2.76 11.30
N ALA A 64 -2.41 -1.81 11.19
CA ALA A 64 -1.99 -0.99 12.31
C ALA A 64 -3.08 0.01 12.76
N THR A 65 -4.04 0.35 11.90
CA THR A 65 -5.18 1.21 12.23
C THR A 65 -6.31 0.38 12.85
N ARG A 66 -6.60 -0.80 12.29
CA ARG A 66 -7.60 -1.74 12.80
C ARG A 66 -7.24 -2.29 14.18
N GLY A 67 -5.96 -2.53 14.44
CA GLY A 67 -5.46 -2.90 15.76
C GLY A 67 -5.61 -1.79 16.81
N ARG A 68 -5.65 -0.52 16.40
CA ARG A 68 -5.84 0.63 17.30
C ARG A 68 -7.31 0.84 17.67
N GLY A 69 -8.24 0.50 16.78
CA GLY A 69 -9.69 0.62 17.03
C GLY A 69 -10.26 -0.41 18.02
N ARG A 70 -9.51 -1.45 18.39
CA ARG A 70 -9.94 -2.49 19.34
C ARG A 70 -9.43 -2.28 20.78
N ARG A 71 -8.69 -1.21 21.05
CA ARG A 71 -8.41 -0.74 22.42
C ARG A 71 -9.35 0.42 22.73
N GLY A 72 -10.57 0.08 23.11
CA GLY A 72 -11.61 1.00 23.57
C GLY A 72 -12.54 0.21 24.46
#